data_AF-A0A940WM82-F1
#
_entry.id   AF-A0A940WM82-F1
#
_cell.length_a   1.000
_cell.length_b   1.000
_cell.length_c   1.000
_cell.angle_alpha   90.00
_cell.angle_beta   90.00
_cell.angle_gamma   90.00
#
_symmetry.space_group_name_H-M   'P 1'
#
loop_
_entity.id
_entity.type
_entity.pdbx_description
1 polymer ?
#
loop_
_entity_poly.entity_id
_entity_poly.type
_entity_poly.pdbx_seq_one_letter_code
_entity_poly.pdbx_strand_id
1 'polypeptide(L)'
;MRMREARVLLEAKEWSGAYYLAGYAVECGLKACITRNFGRYRMPDKDLVKDSHVHDLEKLVRLAELNGQRQALEASDPAFAVNWATVKDWNESSRYNEWTEAEAKDLYKAINQRTHGVLQWVRKHW
;
A
#
# COMPACT_ATOMS: atom_id res chain seq x y z
N MET A 1 4.14 8.70 -6.34
CA MET A 1 3.30 9.58 -7.18
C MET A 1 2.00 9.94 -6.46
N ARG A 2 1.17 8.98 -6.04
CA ARG A 2 -0.14 9.24 -5.41
C ARG A 2 -0.13 9.91 -4.02
N MET A 3 0.90 9.71 -3.21
CA MET A 3 0.97 10.33 -1.88
C MET A 3 1.01 11.86 -1.88
N ARG A 4 1.54 12.47 -2.95
CA ARG A 4 1.52 13.93 -3.11
C ARG A 4 0.08 14.41 -3.32
N GLU A 5 -0.66 13.74 -4.19
CA GLU A 5 -2.08 14.06 -4.49
C GLU A 5 -2.94 13.85 -3.24
N ALA A 6 -2.77 12.72 -2.55
CA ALA A 6 -3.48 12.43 -1.30
C ALA A 6 -3.25 13.52 -0.24
N ARG A 7 -2.02 14.06 -0.15
CA ARG A 7 -1.71 15.17 0.74
C ARG A 7 -2.47 16.45 0.38
N VAL A 8 -2.48 16.82 -0.90
CA VAL A 8 -3.19 18.02 -1.38
C VAL A 8 -4.69 17.91 -1.08
N LEU A 9 -5.28 16.71 -1.29
CA LEU A 9 -6.69 16.46 -0.99
C LEU A 9 -6.97 16.54 0.53
N LEU A 10 -6.09 16.01 1.38
CA LEU A 10 -6.23 16.18 2.84
C LEU A 10 -6.20 17.65 3.25
N GLU A 11 -5.27 18.43 2.71
CA GLU A 11 -5.15 19.86 3.01
C GLU A 11 -6.40 20.63 2.53
N ALA A 12 -7.02 20.18 1.44
CA ALA A 12 -8.27 20.72 0.89
C ALA A 12 -9.55 20.18 1.56
N LYS A 13 -9.45 19.29 2.55
CA LYS A 13 -10.58 18.63 3.22
C LYS A 13 -11.40 17.65 2.35
N GLU A 14 -10.80 17.18 1.27
CA GLU A 14 -11.37 16.17 0.36
C GLU A 14 -11.02 14.76 0.87
N TRP A 15 -11.67 14.35 1.98
CA TRP A 15 -11.29 13.17 2.77
C TRP A 15 -11.36 11.86 2.00
N SER A 16 -12.49 11.57 1.34
CA SER A 16 -12.67 10.34 0.57
C SER A 16 -11.68 10.24 -0.59
N GLY A 17 -11.42 11.37 -1.26
CA GLY A 17 -10.42 11.44 -2.34
C GLY A 17 -9.00 11.19 -1.83
N ALA A 18 -8.65 11.77 -0.69
CA ALA A 18 -7.38 11.54 -0.04
C ALA A 18 -7.20 10.08 0.38
N TYR A 19 -8.19 9.49 1.04
CA TYR A 19 -8.19 8.08 1.47
C TYR A 19 -7.97 7.15 0.26
N TYR A 20 -8.74 7.36 -0.80
CA TYR A 20 -8.65 6.59 -2.03
C TYR A 20 -7.27 6.67 -2.69
N LEU A 21 -6.73 7.87 -2.89
CA LEU A 21 -5.41 8.01 -3.53
C LEU A 21 -4.26 7.56 -2.64
N ALA A 22 -4.38 7.69 -1.31
CA ALA A 22 -3.35 7.26 -0.39
C ALA A 22 -3.11 5.74 -0.50
N GLY A 23 -4.16 4.92 -0.47
CA GLY A 23 -4.02 3.47 -0.57
C GLY A 23 -3.44 2.99 -1.90
N TYR A 24 -3.77 3.65 -3.02
CA TYR A 24 -3.13 3.34 -4.30
C TYR A 24 -1.62 3.54 -4.30
N ALA A 25 -1.07 4.43 -3.46
CA ALA A 25 0.38 4.57 -3.37
C ALA A 25 1.05 3.26 -2.90
N VAL A 26 0.41 2.53 -1.99
CA VAL A 26 0.88 1.24 -1.47
C VAL A 26 0.67 0.16 -2.53
N GLU A 27 -0.51 0.08 -3.14
CA GLU A 27 -0.79 -0.90 -4.20
C GLU A 27 0.22 -0.77 -5.36
N CYS A 28 0.41 0.45 -5.89
CA CYS A 28 1.38 0.69 -6.96
C CYS A 28 2.80 0.30 -6.53
N GLY A 29 3.16 0.55 -5.27
CA GLY A 29 4.46 0.17 -4.75
C GLY A 29 4.66 -1.34 -4.67
N LEU A 30 3.66 -2.07 -4.17
CA LEU A 30 3.70 -3.54 -4.12
C LEU A 30 3.74 -4.14 -5.52
N LYS A 31 2.96 -3.60 -6.46
CA LYS A 31 3.00 -4.04 -7.87
C LYS A 31 4.36 -3.76 -8.51
N ALA A 32 5.03 -2.67 -8.15
CA ALA A 32 6.42 -2.42 -8.57
C ALA A 32 7.40 -3.46 -7.97
N CYS A 33 7.23 -3.86 -6.70
CA CYS A 33 8.01 -4.94 -6.12
C CYS A 33 7.81 -6.27 -6.88
N ILE A 34 6.57 -6.60 -7.28
CA ILE A 34 6.28 -7.81 -8.07
C ILE A 34 7.01 -7.76 -9.42
N THR A 35 6.94 -6.63 -10.14
CA THR A 35 7.55 -6.53 -11.47
C THR A 35 9.08 -6.53 -11.42
N ARG A 36 9.70 -6.17 -10.30
CA ARG A 36 11.16 -6.28 -10.11
C ARG A 36 11.64 -7.74 -10.23
N ASN A 37 10.80 -8.72 -9.90
CA ASN A 37 11.11 -10.14 -10.08
C ASN A 37 11.02 -10.58 -11.55
N PHE A 38 10.49 -9.74 -12.44
CA PHE A 38 10.44 -10.04 -13.87
C PHE A 38 11.84 -9.80 -14.44
N GLY A 39 12.63 -10.88 -14.52
CA GLY A 39 13.98 -10.84 -15.06
C GLY A 39 14.03 -10.19 -16.45
N ARG A 40 15.06 -9.38 -16.69
CA ARG A 40 15.27 -8.71 -17.98
C ARG A 40 15.30 -9.74 -19.11
N TYR A 41 14.60 -9.45 -20.21
CA TYR A 41 14.48 -10.33 -21.39
C TYR A 41 13.81 -11.68 -21.15
N ARG A 42 13.09 -11.84 -20.04
CA ARG A 42 12.27 -13.03 -19.78
C ARG A 42 10.80 -12.66 -19.90
N MET A 43 10.02 -13.54 -20.51
CA MET A 43 8.57 -13.46 -20.38
C MET A 43 8.23 -13.77 -18.92
N PRO A 44 7.44 -12.92 -18.24
CA PRO A 44 7.03 -13.20 -16.87
C PRO A 44 6.08 -14.41 -16.83
N ASP A 45 6.00 -15.04 -15.65
CA ASP A 45 5.00 -16.08 -15.42
C ASP A 45 3.59 -15.50 -15.63
N LYS A 46 2.81 -16.18 -16.47
CA LYS A 46 1.49 -15.69 -16.90
C LYS A 46 0.52 -15.58 -15.74
N ASP A 47 0.57 -16.52 -14.81
CA ASP A 47 -0.38 -16.58 -13.71
C ASP A 47 0.00 -15.57 -12.62
N LEU A 48 1.29 -15.36 -12.36
CA LEU A 48 1.78 -14.26 -11.54
C LEU A 48 1.29 -12.89 -12.07
N VAL A 49 1.38 -12.65 -13.38
CA VAL A 49 0.88 -11.41 -13.99
C VAL A 49 -0.62 -11.28 -13.74
N LYS A 50 -1.42 -12.28 -14.07
CA LYS A 50 -2.88 -12.25 -13.84
C LYS A 50 -3.22 -12.02 -12.37
N ASP A 51 -2.57 -12.73 -11.46
CA ASP A 51 -2.82 -12.64 -10.03
C ASP A 51 -2.42 -11.28 -9.45
N SER A 52 -1.47 -10.58 -10.06
CA SER A 52 -1.09 -9.22 -9.68
C SER A 52 -2.12 -8.15 -10.06
N HIS A 53 -3.16 -8.47 -10.84
CA HIS A 53 -4.21 -7.51 -11.20
C HIS A 53 -5.26 -7.28 -10.12
N VAL A 54 -5.19 -8.00 -8.99
CA VAL A 54 -6.07 -7.75 -7.85
C VAL A 54 -5.73 -6.42 -7.15
N HIS A 55 -6.64 -6.01 -6.28
CA HIS A 55 -6.52 -4.82 -5.42
C HIS A 55 -6.43 -5.18 -3.92
N ASP A 56 -6.20 -6.46 -3.62
CA ASP A 56 -5.99 -6.99 -2.28
C ASP A 56 -4.51 -6.84 -1.88
N LEU A 57 -4.24 -5.97 -0.91
CA LEU A 57 -2.87 -5.68 -0.47
C LEU A 57 -2.18 -6.87 0.21
N GLU A 58 -2.92 -7.72 0.93
CA GLU A 58 -2.35 -8.93 1.54
C GLU A 58 -1.92 -9.94 0.47
N LYS A 59 -2.74 -10.14 -0.57
CA LYS A 59 -2.38 -10.98 -1.72
C LYS A 59 -1.17 -10.39 -2.46
N LEU A 60 -1.14 -9.07 -2.69
CA LEU A 60 -0.01 -8.42 -3.37
C LEU A 60 1.30 -8.53 -2.57
N VAL A 61 1.27 -8.45 -1.23
CA VAL A 61 2.45 -8.71 -0.38
C VAL A 61 2.98 -10.13 -0.56
N ARG A 62 2.10 -11.13 -0.68
CA ARG A 62 2.49 -12.53 -0.91
C ARG A 62 3.11 -12.70 -2.30
N LEU A 63 2.48 -12.14 -3.34
CA LEU A 63 3.01 -12.19 -4.71
C LEU A 63 4.34 -11.44 -4.86
N ALA A 64 4.57 -10.40 -4.06
CA ALA A 64 5.85 -9.70 -3.98
C ALA A 64 6.91 -10.44 -3.15
N GLU A 65 6.59 -11.63 -2.61
CA GLU A 65 7.46 -12.43 -1.74
C GLU A 65 7.89 -11.69 -0.45
N LEU A 66 7.09 -10.71 -0.01
CA LEU A 66 7.39 -9.86 1.14
C LEU A 66 6.75 -10.34 2.45
N ASN A 67 5.93 -11.40 2.43
CA ASN A 67 5.15 -11.82 3.59
C ASN A 67 6.01 -12.15 4.82
N GLY A 68 7.13 -12.88 4.63
CA GLY A 68 8.04 -13.20 5.74
C GLY A 68 8.70 -11.96 6.35
N GLN A 69 9.11 -11.01 5.50
CA GLN A 69 9.70 -9.74 5.96
C GLN A 69 8.68 -8.86 6.67
N ARG A 70 7.44 -8.82 6.17
CA ARG A 70 6.31 -8.13 6.82
C ARG A 70 6.08 -8.69 8.22
N GLN A 71 5.93 -10.01 8.35
CA GLN A 71 5.65 -10.67 9.62
C GLN A 71 6.78 -10.44 10.64
N ALA A 72 8.04 -10.53 10.21
CA ALA A 72 9.18 -10.21 11.06
C ALA A 72 9.16 -8.75 11.52
N LEU A 73 8.83 -7.81 10.61
CA LEU A 73 8.73 -6.40 10.95
C LEU A 73 7.58 -6.13 11.93
N GLU A 74 6.38 -6.68 11.69
CA GLU A 74 5.24 -6.58 12.61
C GLU A 74 5.57 -7.11 14.01
N ALA A 75 6.34 -8.20 14.11
CA ALA A 75 6.76 -8.75 15.39
C ALA A 75 7.79 -7.87 16.13
N SER A 76 8.66 -7.19 15.38
CA SER A 76 9.73 -6.34 15.94
C SER A 76 9.34 -4.88 16.14
N ASP A 77 8.27 -4.41 15.49
CA ASP A 77 7.85 -3.01 15.44
C ASP A 77 6.32 -2.92 15.60
N PRO A 78 5.81 -2.76 16.83
CA PRO A 78 4.38 -2.66 17.10
C PRO A 78 3.70 -1.47 16.40
N ALA A 79 4.43 -0.38 16.16
CA ALA A 79 3.88 0.78 15.45
C ALA A 79 3.67 0.46 13.96
N PHE A 80 4.60 -0.28 13.35
CA PHE A 80 4.39 -0.81 12.01
C PHE A 80 3.21 -1.78 11.95
N ALA A 81 3.06 -2.66 12.95
CA ALA A 81 1.94 -3.60 13.00
C ALA A 81 0.57 -2.89 13.01
N VAL A 82 0.43 -1.83 13.82
CA VAL A 82 -0.79 -0.99 13.82
C VAL A 82 -0.99 -0.34 12.46
N ASN A 83 0.05 0.26 11.89
CA ASN A 83 -0.04 0.92 10.58
C ASN A 83 -0.43 -0.08 9.47
N TRP A 84 0.14 -1.28 9.48
CA TRP A 84 -0.21 -2.34 8.53
C TRP A 84 -1.67 -2.79 8.71
N ALA A 85 -2.12 -2.97 9.95
CA ALA A 85 -3.51 -3.32 10.24
C ALA A 85 -4.50 -2.28 9.69
N THR A 86 -4.16 -0.99 9.72
CA THR A 86 -4.98 0.07 9.11
C THR A 86 -4.93 0.03 7.59
N VAL A 87 -3.75 -0.18 7.00
CA VAL A 87 -3.57 -0.06 5.54
C VAL A 87 -4.09 -1.25 4.78
N LYS A 88 -3.92 -2.46 5.30
CA LYS A 88 -4.22 -3.71 4.56
C LYS A 88 -5.69 -3.86 4.17
N ASP A 89 -6.59 -3.21 4.91
CA ASP A 89 -8.04 -3.25 4.67
C ASP A 89 -8.49 -2.32 3.54
N TRP A 90 -7.58 -1.45 3.05
CA TRP A 90 -7.85 -0.62 1.88
C TRP A 90 -7.95 -1.45 0.60
N ASN A 91 -8.92 -1.11 -0.25
CA ASN A 91 -9.03 -1.59 -1.63
C ASN A 91 -9.67 -0.52 -2.54
N GLU A 92 -9.72 -0.77 -3.85
CA GLU A 92 -10.26 0.11 -4.87
C GLU A 92 -11.75 0.43 -4.69
N SER A 93 -12.53 -0.46 -4.07
CA SER A 93 -13.96 -0.24 -3.80
C SER A 93 -14.19 0.86 -2.77
N SER A 94 -13.17 1.24 -1.99
CA SER A 94 -13.19 2.39 -1.07
C SER A 94 -13.63 3.70 -1.74
N ARG A 95 -13.51 3.79 -3.07
CA ARG A 95 -13.99 4.92 -3.89
C ARG A 95 -15.49 5.21 -3.79
N TYR A 96 -16.29 4.21 -3.41
CA TYR A 96 -17.75 4.31 -3.35
C TYR A 96 -18.26 4.59 -1.94
N ASN A 97 -17.36 4.68 -0.96
CA ASN A 97 -17.68 5.00 0.42
C ASN A 97 -17.38 6.47 0.72
N GLU A 98 -18.06 7.01 1.72
CA GLU A 98 -17.71 8.27 2.35
C GLU A 98 -16.76 8.00 3.52
N TRP A 99 -15.65 8.74 3.56
CA TRP A 99 -14.64 8.61 4.60
C TRP A 99 -14.58 9.89 5.42
N THR A 100 -14.48 9.73 6.72
CA THR A 100 -14.33 10.84 7.65
C THR A 100 -12.93 11.44 7.59
N GLU A 101 -12.79 12.65 8.14
CA GLU A 101 -11.49 13.29 8.35
C GLU A 101 -10.52 12.39 9.13
N ALA A 102 -11.03 11.72 10.18
CA ALA A 102 -10.21 10.85 11.03
C ALA A 102 -9.66 9.66 10.24
N GLU A 103 -10.53 8.94 9.52
CA GLU A 103 -10.12 7.76 8.72
C GLU A 103 -9.12 8.14 7.62
N ALA A 104 -9.35 9.24 6.91
CA ALA A 104 -8.44 9.72 5.86
C ALA A 104 -7.06 10.09 6.43
N LYS A 105 -7.03 10.77 7.59
CA LYS A 105 -5.78 11.14 8.27
C LYS A 105 -5.05 9.91 8.83
N ASP A 106 -5.78 8.97 9.41
CA ASP A 106 -5.22 7.75 10.00
C ASP A 106 -4.59 6.87 8.91
N LEU A 107 -5.31 6.62 7.81
CA LEU A 107 -4.76 5.88 6.67
C LEU A 107 -3.53 6.61 6.10
N TYR A 108 -3.63 7.91 5.82
CA TYR A 108 -2.50 8.67 5.27
C TYR A 108 -1.27 8.62 6.18
N LYS A 109 -1.46 8.76 7.50
CA LYS A 109 -0.38 8.67 8.48
C LYS A 109 0.23 7.27 8.50
N ALA A 110 -0.60 6.23 8.57
CA ALA A 110 -0.15 4.84 8.56
C ALA A 110 0.70 4.50 7.32
N ILE A 111 0.37 5.11 6.17
CA ILE A 111 1.13 4.95 4.93
C ILE A 111 2.42 5.78 4.95
N ASN A 112 2.36 7.06 5.34
CA ASN A 112 3.44 8.03 5.12
C ASN A 112 4.40 8.22 6.30
N GLN A 113 4.14 7.61 7.46
CA GLN A 113 4.96 7.82 8.66
C GLN A 113 6.43 7.51 8.39
N ARG A 114 7.33 8.41 8.84
CA ARG A 114 8.75 8.37 8.47
C ARG A 114 9.48 7.09 8.89
N THR A 115 9.15 6.56 10.08
CA THR A 115 9.87 5.43 10.67
C THR A 115 9.13 4.11 10.45
N HIS A 116 7.81 4.12 10.68
CA HIS A 116 6.97 2.91 10.75
C HIS A 116 5.92 2.86 9.62
N GLY A 117 6.00 3.76 8.64
CA GLY A 117 4.99 3.87 7.59
C GLY A 117 5.08 2.72 6.60
N VAL A 118 3.92 2.19 6.20
CA VAL A 118 3.85 1.05 5.27
C VAL A 118 4.53 1.36 3.95
N LEU A 119 4.36 2.58 3.42
CA LEU A 119 5.02 2.94 2.19
C LEU A 119 6.54 2.93 2.38
N GLN A 120 7.08 3.48 3.46
CA GLN A 120 8.53 3.49 3.70
C GLN A 120 9.14 2.08 3.71
N TRP A 121 8.40 1.10 4.21
CA TRP A 121 8.80 -0.30 4.12
C TRP A 121 8.76 -0.84 2.68
N VAL A 122 7.64 -0.65 1.95
CA VAL A 122 7.53 -1.07 0.54
C VAL A 122 8.64 -0.45 -0.32
N ARG A 123 9.00 0.82 -0.06
CA ARG A 123 10.07 1.54 -0.76
C ARG A 123 11.45 0.91 -0.66
N LYS A 124 11.70 0.07 0.34
CA LYS A 124 12.98 -0.64 0.50
C LYS A 124 13.12 -1.81 -0.48
N HIS A 125 12.02 -2.22 -1.11
CA HIS A 125 11.94 -3.43 -1.94
C HIS A 125 11.65 -3.15 -3.42
N TRP A 126 11.16 -1.95 -3.74
CA TRP A 126 10.83 -1.53 -5.09
C TRP A 126 12.03 -1.04 -5.91
#